data_AF-A0A9W9YC89-F1
#
_entry.id   AF-A0A9W9YC89-F1
#
_cell.length_a   1.000
_cell.length_b   1.000
_cell.length_c   1.000
_cell.angle_alpha   90.00
_cell.angle_beta   90.00
_cell.angle_gamma   90.00
#
_symmetry.space_group_name_H-M   'P 1'
#
loop_
_entity.id
_entity.type
_entity.pdbx_description
1 polymer ?
#
loop_
_entity_poly.entity_id
_entity_poly.type
_entity_poly.pdbx_seq_one_letter_code
_entity_poly.pdbx_strand_id
1 'polypeptide(L)'
;MTSKLAVGVISLSWILPGILTFAWIFWLEAPINIQDTADKVYTLIQIFLVSFLPSIILVYAYTRILFVAMKQWRRSAEHISQLRFNQEERESKRTQSQRRRERSSTVKVLGVVITFFVLCWIPSLYRAICGTFLQCTVSAFVVQISRLLILLNSGMNFAVYAFLKKDIRTELCRTCRRAGGRSRKSFLLMERSSRASNDSNRSSTRKSEVVRKL
;
A
#
# COMPACT_ATOMS: atom_id res chain seq x y z
N MET A 1 -13.71 -19.58 7.39
CA MET A 1 -13.68 -18.78 8.64
C MET A 1 -15.10 -18.49 9.05
N THR A 2 -15.50 -18.82 10.27
CA THR A 2 -16.80 -18.38 10.80
C THR A 2 -16.71 -16.91 11.19
N SER A 3 -17.79 -16.14 11.00
CA SER A 3 -17.80 -14.70 11.29
C SER A 3 -17.43 -14.39 12.75
N LYS A 4 -17.77 -15.30 13.67
CA LYS A 4 -17.42 -15.22 15.10
C LYS A 4 -15.91 -15.28 15.35
N LEU A 5 -15.20 -16.18 14.65
CA LEU A 5 -13.74 -16.26 14.71
C LEU A 5 -13.08 -15.00 14.15
N ALA A 6 -13.61 -14.44 13.06
CA ALA A 6 -13.08 -13.21 12.48
C ALA A 6 -13.22 -12.01 13.45
N VAL A 7 -14.38 -11.85 14.07
CA VAL A 7 -14.61 -10.79 15.08
C VAL A 7 -13.69 -10.98 16.29
N GLY A 8 -13.50 -12.22 16.75
CA GLY A 8 -12.56 -12.53 17.84
C GLY A 8 -11.12 -12.15 17.50
N VAL A 9 -10.63 -12.48 16.30
CA VAL A 9 -9.27 -12.13 15.88
C VAL A 9 -9.09 -10.62 15.72
N ILE A 10 -10.09 -9.92 15.15
CA ILE A 10 -10.03 -8.47 14.98
C ILE A 10 -10.01 -7.78 16.35
N SER A 11 -10.93 -8.12 17.25
CA SER A 11 -10.98 -7.53 18.59
C SER A 11 -9.68 -7.76 19.36
N LEU A 12 -9.13 -8.97 19.34
CA LEU A 12 -7.84 -9.27 19.95
C LEU A 12 -6.69 -8.44 19.36
N SER A 13 -6.71 -8.20 18.04
CA SER A 13 -5.70 -7.40 17.33
C SER A 13 -5.73 -5.91 17.70
N TRP A 14 -6.84 -5.40 18.25
CA TRP A 14 -6.93 -4.01 18.73
C TRP A 14 -6.66 -3.92 20.23
N ILE A 15 -7.19 -4.87 21.01
CA ILE A 15 -7.08 -4.85 22.47
C ILE A 15 -5.63 -5.10 22.90
N LEU A 16 -4.92 -6.06 22.30
CA LEU A 16 -3.54 -6.38 22.67
C LEU A 16 -2.59 -5.18 22.49
N PRO A 17 -2.51 -4.52 21.32
CA PRO A 17 -1.70 -3.32 21.16
C PRO A 17 -2.17 -2.17 22.05
N GLY A 18 -3.48 -2.01 22.23
CA GLY A 18 -4.03 -0.99 23.12
C GLY A 18 -3.50 -1.13 24.55
N ILE A 19 -3.65 -2.32 25.15
CA ILE A 19 -3.13 -2.60 26.50
C ILE A 19 -1.63 -2.39 26.54
N LEU A 20 -0.90 -2.91 25.54
CA LEU A 20 0.54 -2.76 25.48
C LEU A 20 0.93 -1.29 25.46
N THR A 21 0.28 -0.42 24.68
CA THR A 21 0.61 1.01 24.61
C THR A 21 0.45 1.77 25.91
N PHE A 22 -0.48 1.34 26.79
CA PHE A 22 -0.70 1.95 28.09
C PHE A 22 0.17 1.35 29.20
N ALA A 23 0.94 0.29 28.92
CA ALA A 23 1.74 -0.38 29.93
C ALA A 23 2.78 0.56 30.58
N TRP A 24 3.25 1.59 29.86
CA TRP A 24 4.20 2.58 30.42
C TRP A 24 3.68 3.35 31.64
N ILE A 25 2.36 3.39 31.83
CA ILE A 25 1.74 4.01 33.01
C ILE A 25 2.14 3.28 34.30
N PHE A 26 2.45 1.98 34.25
CA PHE A 26 2.80 1.20 35.44
C PHE A 26 4.08 1.66 36.14
N TRP A 27 4.97 2.38 35.46
CA TRP A 27 6.24 2.87 36.01
C TRP A 27 6.37 4.40 35.88
N LEU A 28 5.25 5.11 35.83
CA LEU A 28 5.21 6.56 35.74
C LEU A 28 5.71 7.24 37.02
N GLU A 29 5.37 6.70 38.20
CA GLU A 29 5.82 7.21 39.50
C GLU A 29 7.15 6.60 40.00
N ALA A 30 7.84 5.79 39.20
CA ALA A 30 9.12 5.21 39.58
C ALA A 30 10.24 6.26 39.61
N PRO A 31 11.31 6.06 40.40
CA PRO A 31 12.47 6.95 40.34
C PRO A 31 13.13 6.92 38.95
N ILE A 32 13.71 8.05 38.55
CA ILE A 32 14.17 8.35 37.17
C ILE A 32 15.09 7.27 36.58
N ASN A 33 15.96 6.68 37.40
CA ASN A 33 16.88 5.61 36.99
C ASN A 33 16.15 4.31 36.62
N ILE A 34 15.09 3.97 37.36
CA ILE A 34 14.26 2.80 37.09
C ILE A 34 13.37 3.06 35.87
N GLN A 35 12.83 4.28 35.75
CA GLN A 35 11.99 4.68 34.62
C GLN A 35 12.73 4.61 33.27
N ASP A 36 13.94 5.17 33.17
CA ASP A 36 14.73 5.14 31.93
C ASP A 36 15.10 3.71 31.50
N THR A 37 15.43 2.85 32.48
CA THR A 37 15.72 1.43 32.22
C THR A 37 14.47 0.68 31.77
N ALA A 38 13.33 0.90 32.43
CA ALA A 38 12.06 0.28 32.10
C ALA A 38 11.58 0.70 30.70
N ASP A 39 11.65 1.99 30.36
CA ASP A 39 11.25 2.52 29.06
C ASP A 39 12.10 1.95 27.92
N LYS A 40 13.41 1.81 28.12
CA LYS A 40 14.31 1.17 27.15
C LYS A 40 13.95 -0.29 26.90
N VAL A 41 13.80 -1.07 27.99
CA VAL A 41 13.45 -2.50 27.91
C VAL A 41 12.07 -2.69 27.28
N TYR A 42 11.09 -1.91 27.70
CA TYR A 42 9.74 -1.92 27.16
C TYR A 42 9.71 -1.54 25.67
N THR A 43 10.42 -0.49 25.26
CA THR A 43 10.53 -0.09 23.85
C THR A 43 11.13 -1.20 23.00
N LEU A 44 12.18 -1.87 23.47
CA LEU A 44 12.78 -3.01 22.78
C LEU A 44 11.79 -4.17 22.62
N ILE A 45 11.12 -4.56 23.70
CA ILE A 45 10.13 -5.64 23.69
C ILE A 45 8.98 -5.31 22.73
N GLN A 46 8.46 -4.08 22.77
CA GLN A 46 7.39 -3.65 21.88
C GLN A 46 7.80 -3.68 20.40
N ILE A 47 8.96 -3.14 20.04
CA ILE A 47 9.45 -3.16 18.66
C ILE A 47 9.59 -4.61 18.19
N PHE A 48 10.13 -5.50 19.03
CA PHE A 48 10.32 -6.89 18.66
C PHE A 48 9.00 -7.66 18.50
N LEU A 49 8.12 -7.61 19.50
CA LEU A 49 6.86 -8.36 19.52
C LEU A 49 5.85 -7.84 18.51
N VAL A 50 5.69 -6.52 18.41
CA VAL A 50 4.63 -5.90 17.60
C VAL A 50 5.06 -5.67 16.16
N SER A 51 6.38 -5.59 15.89
CA SER A 51 6.87 -5.24 14.55
C SER A 51 7.73 -6.32 13.92
N PHE A 52 8.72 -6.85 14.64
CA PHE A 52 9.68 -7.80 14.06
C PHE A 52 9.10 -9.21 13.91
N LEU A 53 8.45 -9.72 14.96
CA LEU A 53 7.81 -11.03 14.96
C LEU A 53 6.74 -11.16 13.87
N PRO A 54 5.77 -10.24 13.71
CA PRO A 54 4.82 -10.31 12.59
C PRO A 54 5.49 -10.15 11.23
N SER A 55 6.58 -9.36 11.11
CA SER A 55 7.36 -9.28 9.87
C SER A 55 7.99 -10.62 9.49
N ILE A 56 8.62 -11.32 10.44
CA ILE A 56 9.21 -12.64 10.21
C ILE A 56 8.14 -13.64 9.80
N ILE A 57 7.02 -13.68 10.52
CA ILE A 57 5.90 -14.58 10.22
C ILE A 57 5.38 -14.30 8.81
N LEU A 58 5.24 -13.03 8.42
CA LEU A 58 4.75 -12.63 7.10
C LEU A 58 5.72 -13.03 6.00
N VAL A 59 7.03 -12.82 6.18
CA VAL A 59 8.07 -13.26 5.23
C VAL A 59 8.06 -14.77 5.10
N TYR A 60 8.04 -15.50 6.21
CA TYR A 60 7.99 -16.96 6.22
C TYR A 60 6.73 -17.49 5.52
N ALA A 61 5.55 -16.97 5.86
CA ALA A 61 4.30 -17.36 5.24
C ALA A 61 4.35 -17.08 3.73
N TYR A 62 4.87 -15.92 3.32
CA TYR A 62 4.99 -15.56 1.92
C TYR A 62 5.99 -16.45 1.16
N THR A 63 7.16 -16.75 1.72
CA THR A 63 8.11 -17.68 1.09
C THR A 63 7.54 -19.09 0.98
N ARG A 64 6.79 -19.55 1.98
CA ARG A 64 6.05 -20.82 1.93
C ARG A 64 4.98 -20.81 0.85
N ILE A 65 4.20 -19.74 0.74
CA ILE A 65 3.19 -19.58 -0.32
C ILE A 65 3.85 -19.58 -1.70
N LEU A 66 4.99 -18.89 -1.85
CA LEU A 66 5.78 -18.90 -3.08
C LEU A 66 6.26 -20.30 -3.41
N PHE A 67 6.82 -21.01 -2.44
CA PHE A 67 7.33 -22.36 -2.63
C PHE A 67 6.22 -23.33 -3.04
N VAL A 68 5.07 -23.31 -2.35
CA VAL A 68 3.90 -24.13 -2.69
C VAL A 68 3.34 -23.74 -4.05
N ALA A 69 3.25 -22.45 -4.36
CA ALA A 69 2.83 -21.98 -5.68
C ALA A 69 3.80 -22.48 -6.76
N MET A 70 5.12 -22.38 -6.55
CA MET A 70 6.17 -22.91 -7.44
C MET A 70 6.06 -24.42 -7.64
N LYS A 71 5.77 -25.18 -6.59
CA LYS A 71 5.52 -26.61 -6.69
C LYS A 71 4.26 -26.93 -7.49
N GLN A 72 3.18 -26.18 -7.26
CA GLN A 72 1.93 -26.28 -8.04
C GLN A 72 2.16 -25.94 -9.52
N TRP A 73 2.95 -24.89 -9.81
CA TRP A 73 3.29 -24.46 -11.16
C TRP A 73 4.00 -25.55 -11.97
N ARG A 74 4.91 -26.31 -11.33
CA ARG A 74 5.61 -27.43 -11.98
C ARG A 74 4.64 -28.56 -12.34
N ARG A 75 3.80 -28.98 -11.40
CA ARG A 75 2.78 -30.03 -11.62
C ARG A 75 1.75 -29.65 -12.69
N SER A 76 1.29 -28.40 -12.70
CA SER A 76 0.35 -27.94 -13.74
C SER A 76 0.97 -27.85 -15.13
N ALA A 77 2.28 -27.65 -15.25
CA ALA A 77 2.96 -27.65 -16.55
C ALA A 77 2.93 -29.05 -17.20
N GLU A 78 3.08 -30.10 -16.39
CA GLU A 78 3.03 -31.51 -16.83
C GLU A 78 1.62 -31.92 -17.32
N HIS A 79 0.56 -31.52 -16.61
CA HIS A 79 -0.81 -31.76 -17.06
C HIS A 79 -1.20 -30.96 -18.32
N ILE A 80 -0.69 -29.72 -18.48
CA ILE A 80 -0.93 -28.90 -19.68
C ILE A 80 -0.24 -29.51 -20.91
N SER A 81 0.93 -30.16 -20.76
CA SER A 81 1.56 -30.87 -21.87
C SER A 81 0.76 -32.08 -22.33
N GLN A 82 0.04 -32.76 -21.42
CA GLN A 82 -0.83 -33.89 -21.77
C GLN A 82 -2.13 -33.43 -22.46
N LEU A 83 -2.71 -32.31 -22.01
CA LEU A 83 -3.91 -31.71 -22.62
C LEU A 83 -3.63 -30.91 -23.91
N ARG A 84 -2.36 -30.73 -24.30
CA ARG A 84 -2.02 -30.21 -25.64
C ARG A 84 -2.38 -31.19 -26.76
N PHE A 85 -2.53 -32.47 -26.46
CA PHE A 85 -2.90 -33.51 -27.43
C PHE A 85 -4.41 -33.60 -27.70
N ASN A 86 -5.28 -33.05 -26.84
CA ASN A 86 -6.73 -33.00 -27.08
C ASN A 86 -7.17 -31.59 -27.49
N GLN A 87 -7.86 -31.49 -28.63
CA GLN A 87 -7.96 -30.29 -29.45
C GLN A 87 -9.05 -29.29 -29.03
N GLU A 88 -9.80 -29.54 -27.96
CA GLU A 88 -11.00 -28.75 -27.58
C GLU A 88 -10.74 -27.54 -26.66
N GLU A 89 -9.49 -27.24 -26.30
CA GLU A 89 -9.21 -26.50 -25.05
C GLU A 89 -8.72 -25.03 -25.22
N ARG A 90 -9.09 -24.31 -26.28
CA ARG A 90 -8.58 -22.92 -26.48
C ARG A 90 -9.13 -21.91 -25.46
N GLU A 91 -10.40 -22.02 -25.04
CA GLU A 91 -11.00 -21.13 -24.04
C GLU A 91 -10.58 -21.44 -22.59
N SER A 92 -10.49 -22.73 -22.24
CA SER A 92 -9.98 -23.17 -20.93
C SER A 92 -8.51 -22.75 -20.74
N LYS A 93 -7.67 -22.91 -21.79
CA LYS A 93 -6.27 -22.44 -21.78
C LYS A 93 -6.13 -20.92 -21.63
N ARG A 94 -7.01 -20.12 -22.27
CA ARG A 94 -7.03 -18.66 -22.09
C ARG A 94 -7.41 -18.26 -20.67
N THR A 95 -8.45 -18.87 -20.11
CA THR A 95 -8.91 -18.60 -18.75
C THR A 95 -7.86 -18.99 -17.71
N GLN A 96 -7.22 -20.15 -17.86
CA GLN A 96 -6.17 -20.65 -16.96
C GLN A 96 -4.89 -19.80 -17.04
N SER A 97 -4.45 -19.44 -18.25
CA SER A 97 -3.28 -18.56 -18.45
C SER A 97 -3.52 -17.14 -17.91
N GLN A 98 -4.73 -16.61 -18.05
CA GLN A 98 -5.12 -15.33 -17.46
C GLN A 98 -5.11 -15.37 -15.93
N ARG A 99 -5.74 -16.38 -15.30
CA ARG A 99 -5.67 -16.59 -13.85
C ARG A 99 -4.23 -16.74 -13.36
N ARG A 100 -3.38 -17.39 -14.15
CA ARG A 100 -1.95 -17.56 -13.85
C ARG A 100 -1.19 -16.24 -13.84
N ARG A 101 -1.41 -15.41 -14.86
CA ARG A 101 -0.80 -14.08 -14.98
C ARG A 101 -1.26 -13.17 -13.84
N GLU A 102 -2.55 -13.21 -13.49
CA GLU A 102 -3.11 -12.44 -12.38
C GLU A 102 -2.49 -12.85 -11.04
N ARG A 103 -2.41 -14.16 -10.74
CA ARG A 103 -1.74 -14.67 -9.52
C ARG A 103 -0.27 -14.27 -9.44
N SER A 104 0.47 -14.32 -10.56
CA SER A 104 1.88 -13.91 -10.59
C SER A 104 2.06 -12.41 -10.29
N SER A 105 1.20 -11.56 -10.83
CA SER A 105 1.23 -10.11 -10.55
C SER A 105 0.92 -9.81 -9.08
N THR A 106 -0.11 -10.42 -8.51
CA THR A 106 -0.47 -10.28 -7.09
C THR A 106 0.69 -10.70 -6.18
N VAL A 107 1.33 -11.83 -6.49
CA VAL A 107 2.50 -12.33 -5.76
C VAL A 107 3.65 -11.33 -5.82
N LYS A 108 4.02 -10.81 -7.00
CA LYS A 108 5.10 -9.80 -7.12
C LYS A 108 4.83 -8.56 -6.27
N VAL A 109 3.59 -8.07 -6.28
CA VAL A 109 3.17 -6.92 -5.45
C VAL A 109 3.33 -7.25 -3.97
N LEU A 110 2.88 -8.41 -3.50
CA LEU A 110 3.06 -8.85 -2.10
C LEU A 110 4.53 -8.90 -1.72
N GLY A 111 5.39 -9.44 -2.58
CA GLY A 111 6.83 -9.47 -2.34
C GLY A 111 7.41 -8.06 -2.13
N VAL A 112 7.08 -7.11 -3.00
CA VAL A 112 7.54 -5.71 -2.88
C VAL A 112 7.03 -5.07 -1.59
N VAL A 113 5.75 -5.26 -1.27
CA VAL A 113 5.15 -4.71 -0.04
C VAL A 113 5.84 -5.28 1.20
N ILE A 114 6.04 -6.59 1.28
CA ILE A 114 6.65 -7.26 2.43
C ILE A 114 8.09 -6.78 2.61
N THR A 115 8.86 -6.70 1.52
CA THR A 115 10.23 -6.17 1.56
C THR A 115 10.24 -4.72 2.05
N PHE A 116 9.34 -3.87 1.54
CA PHE A 116 9.23 -2.49 2.00
C PHE A 116 8.86 -2.40 3.49
N PHE A 117 7.93 -3.25 3.95
CA PHE A 117 7.54 -3.34 5.36
C PHE A 117 8.76 -3.64 6.22
N VAL A 118 9.59 -4.61 5.85
CA VAL A 118 10.83 -4.90 6.59
C VAL A 118 11.79 -3.70 6.57
N LEU A 119 12.03 -3.11 5.39
CA LEU A 119 12.96 -1.99 5.24
C LEU A 119 12.57 -0.77 6.08
N CYS A 120 11.28 -0.45 6.20
CA CYS A 120 10.83 0.70 6.97
C CYS A 120 11.01 0.54 8.49
N TRP A 121 11.14 -0.70 8.99
CA TRP A 121 11.41 -0.98 10.40
C TRP A 121 12.91 -1.00 10.74
N ILE A 122 13.81 -1.15 9.75
CA ILE A 122 15.27 -1.23 9.99
C ILE A 122 15.81 0.01 10.74
N PRO A 123 15.49 1.27 10.35
CA PRO A 123 15.99 2.43 11.06
C PRO A 123 15.49 2.51 12.51
N SER A 124 14.27 2.02 12.77
CA SER A 124 13.70 1.96 14.13
C SER A 124 14.43 0.93 14.99
N LEU A 125 14.76 -0.22 14.42
CA LEU A 125 15.58 -1.24 15.08
C LEU A 125 16.98 -0.70 15.39
N TYR A 126 17.61 0.00 14.42
CA TYR A 126 18.91 0.64 14.64
C TYR A 126 18.87 1.63 15.81
N ARG A 127 17.84 2.48 15.88
CA ARG A 127 17.68 3.43 17.00
C ARG A 127 17.53 2.72 18.34
N ALA A 128 16.72 1.66 18.39
CA ALA A 128 16.50 0.90 19.61
C ALA A 128 17.78 0.20 20.09
N ILE A 129 18.54 -0.40 19.16
CA ILE A 129 19.81 -1.05 19.49
C ILE A 129 20.86 -0.02 19.92
N CYS A 130 21.01 1.08 19.17
CA CYS A 130 21.98 2.13 19.44
C CYS A 130 21.70 2.82 20.79
N GLY A 131 20.44 3.16 21.07
CA GLY A 131 20.06 3.82 22.32
C GLY A 131 20.13 2.92 23.55
N THR A 132 19.94 1.61 23.39
CA THR A 132 19.85 0.68 24.54
C THR A 132 21.15 -0.08 24.82
N PHE A 133 21.84 -0.57 23.78
CA PHE A 133 23.03 -1.43 23.94
C PHE A 133 24.35 -0.69 23.76
N LEU A 134 24.42 0.26 22.82
CA LEU A 134 25.65 0.95 22.44
C LEU A 134 25.79 2.34 23.08
N GLN A 135 24.72 2.83 23.72
CA GLN A 135 24.62 4.19 24.28
C GLN A 135 25.08 5.29 23.31
N CYS A 136 24.84 5.08 22.02
CA CYS A 136 25.27 6.02 20.98
C CYS A 136 24.23 7.10 20.73
N THR A 137 24.71 8.29 20.37
CA THR A 137 23.85 9.42 20.01
C THR A 137 23.37 9.27 18.57
N VAL A 138 22.09 8.97 18.40
CA VAL A 138 21.47 8.91 17.08
C VAL A 138 21.26 10.34 16.57
N SER A 139 21.80 10.64 15.37
CA SER A 139 21.56 11.92 14.71
C SER A 139 20.06 12.20 14.51
N ALA A 140 19.67 13.47 14.70
CA ALA A 140 18.29 13.93 14.51
C ALA A 140 17.74 13.60 13.11
N PHE A 141 18.60 13.59 12.09
CA PHE A 141 18.24 13.20 10.73
C PHE A 141 17.73 11.75 10.66
N VAL A 142 18.43 10.81 11.31
CA VAL A 142 18.06 9.39 11.35
C VAL A 142 16.74 9.18 12.11
N VAL A 143 16.52 9.96 13.18
CA VAL A 143 15.25 9.97 13.93
C VAL A 143 14.08 10.42 13.04
N GLN A 144 14.25 11.50 12.29
CA GLN A 144 13.21 12.02 11.39
C GLN A 144 12.91 11.04 10.26
N ILE A 145 13.95 10.52 9.60
CA ILE A 145 13.81 9.53 8.53
C ILE A 145 13.10 8.28 9.06
N SER A 146 13.50 7.77 10.23
CA SER A 146 12.83 6.60 10.82
C SER A 146 11.35 6.85 11.13
N ARG A 147 10.99 8.04 11.65
CA ARG A 147 9.59 8.43 11.86
C ARG A 147 8.82 8.51 10.54
N LEU A 148 9.43 9.07 9.50
CA LEU A 148 8.84 9.15 8.17
C LEU A 148 8.61 7.75 7.57
N LEU A 149 9.57 6.82 7.73
CA LEU A 149 9.43 5.45 7.24
C LEU A 149 8.31 4.69 7.97
N ILE A 150 8.16 4.87 9.28
CA ILE A 150 7.02 4.33 10.03
C ILE A 150 5.70 4.93 9.51
N LEU A 151 5.65 6.23 9.23
CA LEU A 151 4.44 6.84 8.69
C LEU A 151 4.09 6.30 7.29
N LEU A 152 5.10 6.11 6.44
CA LEU A 152 4.96 5.52 5.11
C LEU A 152 4.51 4.05 5.19
N ASN A 153 4.84 3.31 6.25
CA ASN A 153 4.32 1.95 6.48
C ASN A 153 2.79 1.92 6.50
N SER A 154 2.15 2.90 7.18
CA SER A 154 0.69 3.01 7.19
C SER A 154 0.13 3.30 5.79
N GLY A 155 0.79 4.18 5.03
CA GLY A 155 0.44 4.49 3.65
C GLY A 155 0.58 3.29 2.71
N MET A 156 1.50 2.37 2.98
CA MET A 156 1.63 1.14 2.21
C MET A 156 0.43 0.21 2.36
N ASN A 157 -0.34 0.29 3.44
CA ASN A 157 -1.61 -0.44 3.53
C ASN A 157 -2.56 -0.04 2.38
N PHE A 158 -2.63 1.25 2.04
CA PHE A 158 -3.39 1.69 0.87
C PHE A 158 -2.85 1.10 -0.44
N ALA A 159 -1.52 1.09 -0.61
CA ALA A 159 -0.88 0.48 -1.78
C ALA A 159 -1.22 -1.01 -1.90
N VAL A 160 -1.19 -1.76 -0.79
CA VAL A 160 -1.63 -3.17 -0.77
C VAL A 160 -3.04 -3.29 -1.30
N TYR A 161 -4.02 -2.57 -0.75
CA TYR A 161 -5.39 -2.72 -1.20
C TYR A 161 -5.60 -2.26 -2.65
N ALA A 162 -4.95 -1.16 -3.07
CA ALA A 162 -5.05 -0.61 -4.41
C ALA A 162 -4.43 -1.52 -5.48
N PHE A 163 -3.30 -2.17 -5.20
CA PHE A 163 -2.59 -3.01 -6.17
C PHE A 163 -3.00 -4.49 -6.10
N LEU A 164 -3.44 -4.97 -4.93
CA LEU A 164 -3.74 -6.38 -4.69
C LEU A 164 -5.19 -6.76 -5.02
N LYS A 165 -6.17 -5.88 -4.72
CA LYS A 165 -7.56 -6.12 -5.10
C LYS A 165 -7.83 -5.60 -6.51
N LYS A 166 -8.09 -6.52 -7.42
CA LYS A 166 -8.49 -6.24 -8.82
C LYS A 166 -9.72 -5.33 -8.90
N ASP A 167 -10.65 -5.49 -7.96
CA ASP A 167 -11.87 -4.69 -7.89
C ASP A 167 -11.55 -3.24 -7.54
N ILE A 168 -10.69 -3.01 -6.55
CA ILE A 168 -10.23 -1.66 -6.16
C ILE A 168 -9.43 -1.02 -7.30
N ARG A 169 -8.52 -1.76 -7.95
CA ARG A 169 -7.78 -1.23 -9.11
C ARG A 169 -8.71 -0.82 -10.25
N THR A 170 -9.76 -1.62 -10.49
CA THR A 170 -10.74 -1.35 -11.55
C THR A 170 -11.55 -0.09 -11.24
N GLU A 171 -12.01 0.05 -10.00
CA GLU A 171 -12.73 1.26 -9.56
C GLU A 171 -11.85 2.50 -9.47
N LEU A 172 -10.59 2.35 -9.05
CA LEU A 172 -9.61 3.44 -9.03
C LEU A 172 -9.31 3.92 -10.45
N CYS A 173 -9.05 2.99 -11.39
CA CYS A 173 -8.87 3.33 -12.80
C CYS A 173 -10.12 3.96 -13.41
N ARG A 174 -11.34 3.50 -13.07
CA ARG A 174 -12.59 4.12 -13.52
C ARG A 174 -12.72 5.54 -12.99
N THR A 175 -12.41 5.75 -11.71
CA THR A 175 -12.46 7.07 -11.06
C THR A 175 -11.44 8.03 -11.64
N CYS A 176 -10.18 7.61 -11.81
CA CYS A 176 -9.13 8.41 -12.45
C CYS A 176 -9.45 8.75 -13.91
N ARG A 177 -10.01 7.82 -14.70
CA ARG A 177 -10.45 8.10 -16.08
C ARG A 177 -11.61 9.08 -16.13
N ARG A 178 -12.56 8.98 -15.19
CA ARG A 178 -13.67 9.94 -15.06
C ARG A 178 -13.17 11.32 -14.65
N ALA A 179 -12.21 11.40 -13.72
CA ALA A 179 -11.58 12.66 -13.32
C ALA A 179 -10.84 13.33 -14.49
N GLY A 180 -10.02 12.56 -15.23
CA GLY A 180 -9.33 13.05 -16.42
C GLY A 180 -10.29 13.47 -17.55
N GLY A 181 -11.35 12.71 -17.78
CA GLY A 181 -12.39 13.05 -18.77
C GLY A 181 -13.19 14.31 -18.41
N ARG A 182 -13.47 14.51 -17.11
CA ARG A 182 -14.16 15.70 -16.61
C ARG A 182 -13.29 16.95 -16.73
N SER A 183 -12.01 16.85 -16.38
CA SER A 183 -11.02 17.92 -16.55
C SER A 183 -10.89 18.32 -18.03
N ARG A 184 -10.84 17.34 -18.94
CA ARG A 184 -10.71 17.58 -20.38
C ARG A 184 -11.98 18.20 -21.00
N LYS A 185 -13.17 17.77 -20.58
CA LYS A 185 -14.44 18.40 -20.99
C LYS A 185 -14.55 19.84 -20.49
N SER A 186 -14.19 20.10 -19.24
CA SER A 186 -14.20 21.45 -18.66
C SER A 186 -13.30 22.41 -19.45
N PHE A 187 -12.09 21.95 -19.78
CA PHE A 187 -11.16 22.73 -20.60
C PHE A 187 -11.70 23.03 -22.00
N LEU A 188 -12.26 22.02 -22.68
CA LEU A 188 -12.84 22.19 -24.03
C LEU A 188 -14.07 23.12 -24.04
N LEU A 189 -14.91 23.07 -23.00
CA LEU A 189 -16.04 23.99 -22.87
C LEU A 189 -15.58 25.43 -22.64
N MET A 190 -14.55 25.62 -21.83
CA MET A 190 -13.95 26.93 -21.59
C MET A 190 -13.36 27.51 -22.90
N GLU A 191 -12.65 26.69 -23.67
CA GLU A 191 -12.07 27.12 -24.95
C GLU A 191 -13.13 27.45 -26.01
N ARG A 192 -14.23 26.68 -26.06
CA ARG A 192 -15.36 26.96 -26.96
C ARG A 192 -16.09 28.25 -26.59
N SER A 193 -16.26 28.52 -25.29
CA SER A 193 -16.84 29.78 -24.81
C SER A 193 -15.97 30.96 -25.20
N SER A 194 -14.64 30.87 -25.01
CA SER A 194 -13.71 31.93 -25.39
C SER A 194 -13.74 32.24 -26.89
N ARG A 195 -13.81 31.22 -27.76
CA ARG A 195 -13.94 31.43 -29.22
C ARG A 195 -15.27 32.10 -29.59
N ALA A 196 -16.38 31.67 -28.99
CA ALA A 196 -17.70 32.26 -29.25
C ALA A 196 -17.78 33.74 -28.81
N SER A 197 -17.18 34.08 -27.67
CA SER A 197 -17.05 35.47 -27.22
C SER A 197 -16.20 36.31 -28.18
N ASN A 198 -15.10 35.75 -28.70
CA ASN A 198 -14.22 36.47 -29.61
C ASN A 198 -14.88 36.74 -30.98
N ASP A 199 -15.62 35.77 -31.53
CA ASP A 199 -16.40 35.95 -32.76
C ASP A 199 -17.54 36.97 -32.58
N SER A 200 -18.22 36.93 -31.44
CA SER A 200 -19.26 37.92 -31.11
C SER A 200 -18.67 39.33 -31.05
N ASN A 201 -17.50 39.49 -30.41
CA ASN A 201 -16.83 40.77 -30.29
C ASN A 201 -16.35 41.29 -31.66
N ARG A 202 -15.82 40.40 -32.52
CA ARG A 202 -15.42 40.72 -33.90
C ARG A 202 -16.59 41.11 -34.79
N SER A 203 -17.76 40.51 -34.59
CA SER A 203 -18.97 40.89 -35.34
C SER A 203 -19.51 42.26 -34.90
N SER A 204 -19.40 42.58 -33.61
CA SER A 204 -19.79 43.88 -33.04
C SER A 204 -18.90 45.01 -33.53
N THR A 205 -17.58 44.82 -33.53
CA THR A 205 -16.62 45.81 -34.07
C THR A 205 -16.85 46.06 -35.56
N ARG A 206 -17.10 45.00 -36.34
CA ARG A 206 -17.38 45.14 -37.77
C ARG A 206 -18.68 45.90 -38.05
N LYS A 207 -19.75 45.66 -37.27
CA LYS A 207 -21.00 46.42 -37.39
C LYS A 207 -20.82 47.89 -37.00
N SER A 208 -20.07 48.18 -35.94
CA SER A 208 -19.83 49.55 -35.47
C SER A 208 -18.85 50.34 -36.36
N GLU A 209 -17.97 49.68 -37.13
CA GLU A 209 -17.19 50.32 -38.19
C GLU A 209 -18.04 50.67 -39.42
N VAL A 210 -18.96 49.80 -39.83
CA VAL A 210 -19.86 50.05 -40.97
C VAL A 210 -20.78 51.24 -40.69
N VAL A 211 -21.33 51.34 -39.47
CA VAL A 211 -22.18 52.47 -39.06
C VAL A 211 -21.42 53.80 -39.01
N ARG A 212 -20.11 53.78 -38.71
CA ARG A 212 -19.27 55.00 -38.67
C ARG A 212 -18.87 55.55 -40.04
N LYS A 213 -19.10 54.80 -41.12
CA LYS A 213 -18.75 55.19 -42.51
C LYS A 213 -19.94 55.68 -43.33
N LEU A 214 -21.12 55.78 -42.72
CA LEU A 214 -22.33 56.40 -43.28
C LEU A 214 -22.53 57.77 -42.61
#